data_AF-A0A2R7QUK9-F1
#
_entry.id   AF-A0A2R7QUK9-F1
#
_cell.length_a   1.000
_cell.length_b   1.000
_cell.length_c   1.000
_cell.angle_alpha   90.00
_cell.angle_beta   90.00
_cell.angle_gamma   90.00
#
_symmetry.space_group_name_H-M   'P 1'
#
loop_
_entity.id
_entity.type
_entity.pdbx_description
1 polymer ?
#
loop_
_entity_poly.entity_id
_entity_poly.type
_entity_poly.pdbx_seq_one_letter_code
_entity_poly.pdbx_strand_id
1 'polypeptide(L)'
;MDIETAMLGIRALQSDVRRKPPPPEEGGTSVGDNIINFALVRGTRPYLERIAHQINGSYDNGWYDAAAVMIRRLVETLIIEVYEANGMASEIKDTAGDFMFLRDLVAKILAEPKFNLGRAAKRALTELKEAGDKSAHSRFYTAHRRDIEGLAHHLRNIVQDLIGLAKLK
;
A
#
# COMPACT_ATOMS: atom_id res chain seq x y z
N MET A 1 -51.56 -14.08 1.28
CA MET A 1 -50.41 -14.09 2.19
C MET A 1 -50.93 -13.72 3.56
N ASP A 2 -50.92 -14.65 4.51
CA ASP A 2 -51.39 -14.36 5.86
C ASP A 2 -50.37 -13.52 6.65
N ILE A 3 -50.83 -12.93 7.75
CA ILE A 3 -50.03 -12.05 8.61
C ILE A 3 -48.82 -12.79 9.20
N GLU A 4 -48.94 -14.09 9.46
CA GLU A 4 -47.91 -14.92 10.07
C GLU A 4 -46.74 -15.16 9.09
N THR A 5 -47.06 -15.42 7.83
CA THR A 5 -46.12 -15.53 6.70
C THR A 5 -45.40 -14.20 6.47
N ALA A 6 -46.11 -13.07 6.54
CA ALA A 6 -45.50 -11.75 6.43
C ALA A 6 -44.55 -11.45 7.60
N MET A 7 -44.92 -11.83 8.83
CA MET A 7 -44.09 -11.65 10.02
C MET A 7 -42.84 -12.54 10.01
N LEU A 8 -42.93 -13.76 9.49
CA LEU A 8 -41.77 -14.64 9.27
C LEU A 8 -40.80 -14.03 8.25
N GLY A 9 -41.32 -13.52 7.12
CA GLY A 9 -40.52 -12.83 6.12
C GLY A 9 -39.80 -11.60 6.67
N ILE A 10 -40.49 -10.79 7.49
CA ILE A 10 -39.91 -9.61 8.15
C ILE A 10 -38.80 -10.03 9.14
N ARG A 11 -39.01 -11.10 9.93
CA ARG A 11 -37.99 -11.60 10.86
C ARG A 11 -36.75 -12.14 10.14
N ALA A 12 -36.95 -12.87 9.03
CA ALA A 12 -35.87 -13.36 8.19
C ALA A 12 -35.06 -12.20 7.55
N LEU A 13 -35.76 -11.20 7.01
CA LEU A 13 -35.12 -10.00 6.47
C LEU A 13 -34.38 -9.22 7.57
N GLN A 14 -34.97 -9.10 8.77
CA GLN A 14 -34.31 -8.48 9.91
C GLN A 14 -33.07 -9.27 10.37
N SER A 15 -33.10 -10.61 10.33
CA SER A 15 -31.92 -11.42 10.65
C SER A 15 -30.82 -11.32 9.60
N ASP A 16 -31.20 -11.20 8.32
CA ASP A 16 -30.26 -11.06 7.21
C ASP A 16 -29.68 -9.65 7.12
N VAL A 17 -30.48 -8.61 7.39
CA VAL A 17 -30.00 -7.22 7.54
C VAL A 17 -29.10 -7.09 8.77
N ARG A 18 -29.36 -7.86 9.84
CA ARG A 18 -28.46 -7.92 11.03
C ARG A 18 -27.16 -8.65 10.74
N ARG A 19 -27.13 -9.58 9.79
CA ARG A 19 -25.89 -10.20 9.30
C ARG A 19 -25.20 -9.22 8.35
N LYS A 20 -24.32 -8.39 8.90
CA LYS A 20 -23.36 -7.65 8.05
C LYS A 20 -22.59 -8.70 7.24
N PRO A 21 -22.69 -8.69 5.90
CA PRO A 21 -21.96 -9.66 5.09
C PRO A 21 -20.47 -9.54 5.42
N PRO A 22 -19.72 -10.66 5.37
CA PRO A 22 -18.28 -10.58 5.56
C PRO A 22 -17.69 -9.60 4.53
N PRO A 23 -16.53 -8.99 4.82
CA PRO A 23 -15.82 -8.20 3.83
C PRO A 23 -15.61 -9.01 2.53
N PRO A 24 -15.62 -8.38 1.34
CA PRO A 24 -15.39 -9.07 0.08
C PRO A 24 -14.07 -9.85 0.07
N GLU A 25 -14.02 -11.01 -0.56
CA GLU A 25 -12.81 -11.85 -0.65
C GLU A 25 -11.64 -11.12 -1.33
N GLU A 26 -11.93 -10.28 -2.32
CA GLU A 26 -10.93 -9.48 -3.03
C GLU A 26 -10.38 -8.32 -2.19
N GLY A 27 -11.06 -7.99 -1.08
CA GLY A 27 -10.83 -6.80 -0.25
C GLY A 27 -11.81 -5.67 -0.58
N GLY A 28 -11.92 -4.71 0.33
CA GLY A 28 -12.74 -3.50 0.14
C GLY A 28 -12.00 -2.41 -0.63
N THR A 29 -12.75 -1.56 -1.33
CA THR A 29 -12.25 -0.31 -1.91
C THR A 29 -12.24 0.79 -0.86
N SER A 30 -11.20 1.64 -0.86
CA SER A 30 -11.19 2.85 -0.04
C SER A 30 -12.20 3.87 -0.57
N VAL A 31 -12.84 4.62 0.34
CA VAL A 31 -13.76 5.71 -0.04
C VAL A 31 -12.96 6.96 -0.42
N GLY A 32 -11.93 7.29 0.37
CA GLY A 32 -11.00 8.38 0.07
C GLY A 32 -9.70 7.92 -0.58
N ASP A 33 -8.93 8.91 -1.02
CA ASP A 33 -7.56 8.77 -1.53
C ASP A 33 -6.58 9.74 -0.84
N ASN A 34 -6.84 10.01 0.45
CA ASN A 34 -6.18 11.02 1.29
C ASN A 34 -4.65 10.85 1.39
N ILE A 35 -4.16 9.61 1.36
CA ILE A 35 -2.74 9.30 1.56
C ILE A 35 -2.04 9.01 0.22
N ILE A 36 -2.67 8.21 -0.64
CA ILE A 36 -2.19 7.96 -1.99
C ILE A 36 -3.33 8.14 -2.99
N ASN A 37 -3.13 9.05 -3.94
CA ASN A 37 -4.10 9.28 -5.00
C ASN A 37 -4.19 8.04 -5.89
N PHE A 38 -5.38 7.47 -6.00
CA PHE A 38 -5.58 6.22 -6.75
C PHE A 38 -5.26 6.36 -8.24
N ALA A 39 -5.35 7.56 -8.82
CA ALA A 39 -5.00 7.80 -10.22
C ALA A 39 -3.54 7.48 -10.55
N LEU A 40 -2.63 7.50 -9.55
CA LEU A 40 -1.24 7.10 -9.74
C LEU A 40 -1.13 5.63 -10.13
N VAL A 41 -1.88 4.74 -9.47
CA VAL A 41 -1.79 3.27 -9.68
C VAL A 41 -2.88 2.70 -10.58
N ARG A 42 -3.94 3.46 -10.90
CA ARG A 42 -5.05 3.00 -11.75
C ARG A 42 -4.57 2.53 -13.12
N GLY A 43 -4.98 1.34 -13.56
CA GLY A 43 -4.57 0.74 -14.83
C GLY A 43 -3.15 0.18 -14.82
N THR A 44 -2.52 0.06 -13.65
CA THR A 44 -1.25 -0.67 -13.51
C THR A 44 -1.53 -2.15 -13.20
N ARG A 45 -0.82 -2.73 -12.23
CA ARG A 45 -1.01 -4.12 -11.81
C ARG A 45 -2.13 -4.19 -10.75
N PRO A 46 -3.04 -5.18 -10.79
CA PRO A 46 -4.15 -5.28 -9.83
C PRO A 46 -3.73 -5.28 -8.35
N TYR A 47 -2.57 -5.85 -8.02
CA TYR A 47 -2.08 -5.82 -6.63
C TYR A 47 -1.61 -4.44 -6.18
N LEU A 48 -1.09 -3.59 -7.08
CA LEU A 48 -0.69 -2.21 -6.75
C LEU A 48 -1.94 -1.36 -6.44
N GLU A 49 -2.99 -1.51 -7.24
CA GLU A 49 -4.29 -0.88 -6.99
C GLU A 49 -4.88 -1.33 -5.65
N ARG A 50 -4.84 -2.63 -5.36
CA ARG A 50 -5.31 -3.17 -4.09
C ARG A 50 -4.50 -2.66 -2.90
N ILE A 51 -3.18 -2.57 -3.02
CA ILE A 51 -2.33 -1.99 -1.98
C ILE A 51 -2.71 -0.52 -1.73
N ALA A 52 -2.99 0.27 -2.77
CA ALA A 52 -3.42 1.66 -2.60
C ALA A 52 -4.75 1.78 -1.84
N HIS A 53 -5.72 0.89 -2.13
CA HIS A 53 -6.94 0.82 -1.33
C HIS A 53 -6.69 0.41 0.12
N GLN A 54 -5.76 -0.52 0.37
CA GLN A 54 -5.37 -0.91 1.72
C GLN A 54 -4.68 0.21 2.50
N ILE A 55 -3.84 1.03 1.84
CA ILE A 55 -3.22 2.23 2.46
C ILE A 55 -4.31 3.21 2.89
N ASN A 56 -5.15 3.65 1.94
CA ASN A 56 -6.18 4.65 2.21
C ASN A 56 -7.24 4.12 3.17
N GLY A 57 -7.68 2.87 3.00
CA GLY A 57 -8.67 2.24 3.87
C GLY A 57 -8.17 2.07 5.31
N SER A 58 -6.91 1.70 5.51
CA SER A 58 -6.32 1.62 6.86
C SER A 58 -6.28 3.00 7.52
N TYR A 59 -5.87 4.03 6.76
CA TYR A 59 -5.86 5.40 7.24
C TYR A 59 -7.27 5.91 7.58
N ASP A 60 -8.25 5.72 6.70
CA ASP A 60 -9.63 6.18 6.88
C ASP A 60 -10.29 5.54 8.12
N ASN A 61 -9.85 4.34 8.51
CA ASN A 61 -10.31 3.64 9.73
C ASN A 61 -9.46 3.94 10.97
N GLY A 62 -8.45 4.82 10.87
CA GLY A 62 -7.59 5.20 11.99
C GLY A 62 -6.51 4.18 12.35
N TRP A 63 -6.25 3.19 11.49
CA TRP A 63 -5.20 2.17 11.69
C TRP A 63 -3.89 2.63 11.07
N TYR A 64 -3.24 3.59 11.73
CA TYR A 64 -2.10 4.31 11.17
C TYR A 64 -0.84 3.44 11.01
N ASP A 65 -0.54 2.55 11.96
CA ASP A 65 0.57 1.60 11.79
C ASP A 65 0.34 0.68 10.59
N ALA A 66 -0.90 0.20 10.42
CA ALA A 66 -1.28 -0.60 9.26
C ALA A 66 -1.13 0.19 7.96
N ALA A 67 -1.53 1.47 7.94
CA ALA A 67 -1.32 2.35 6.80
C ALA A 67 0.17 2.50 6.46
N ALA A 68 1.05 2.73 7.45
CA ALA A 68 2.49 2.81 7.26
C ALA A 68 3.11 1.49 6.75
N VAL A 69 2.65 0.35 7.26
CA VAL A 69 3.08 -0.98 6.76
C VAL A 69 2.63 -1.21 5.33
N MET A 70 1.42 -0.76 4.96
CA MET A 70 0.96 -0.86 3.58
C MET A 70 1.72 0.08 2.63
N ILE A 71 2.13 1.26 3.10
CA ILE A 71 3.05 2.15 2.38
C ILE A 71 4.40 1.46 2.15
N ARG A 72 4.96 0.84 3.20
CA ARG A 72 6.20 0.05 3.13
C ARG A 72 6.11 -1.01 2.03
N ARG A 73 5.01 -1.79 2.03
CA ARG A 73 4.75 -2.83 1.03
C ARG A 73 4.63 -2.26 -0.38
N LEU A 74 3.96 -1.13 -0.57
CA LEU A 74 3.84 -0.50 -1.89
C LEU A 74 5.20 -0.10 -2.44
N VAL A 75 6.01 0.59 -1.65
CA VAL A 75 7.34 1.05 -2.05
C VAL A 75 8.25 -0.14 -2.35
N GLU A 76 8.23 -1.18 -1.51
CA GLU A 76 8.97 -2.43 -1.72
C GLU A 76 8.61 -3.07 -3.07
N THR A 77 7.30 -3.23 -3.32
CA THR A 77 6.79 -3.82 -4.57
C THR A 77 7.20 -2.99 -5.77
N LEU A 78 7.06 -1.67 -5.70
CA LEU A 78 7.41 -0.78 -6.83
C LEU A 78 8.91 -0.78 -7.13
N ILE A 79 9.79 -0.88 -6.11
CA ILE A 79 11.23 -1.02 -6.37
C ILE A 79 11.50 -2.34 -7.11
N ILE A 80 10.86 -3.43 -6.71
CA ILE A 80 10.99 -4.73 -7.41
C ILE A 80 10.53 -4.59 -8.88
N GLU A 81 9.36 -3.98 -9.12
CA GLU A 81 8.86 -3.73 -10.49
C GLU A 81 9.86 -2.93 -11.33
N VAL A 82 10.51 -1.91 -10.75
CA VAL A 82 11.54 -1.12 -11.43
C VAL A 82 12.71 -2.00 -11.88
N TYR A 83 13.23 -2.85 -11.00
CA TYR A 83 14.35 -3.73 -11.35
C TYR A 83 13.93 -4.81 -12.36
N GLU A 84 12.73 -5.38 -12.22
CA GLU A 84 12.22 -6.38 -13.16
C GLU A 84 12.00 -5.80 -14.57
N ALA A 85 11.35 -4.64 -14.67
CA ALA A 85 11.08 -3.97 -15.94
C ALA A 85 12.34 -3.50 -16.69
N ASN A 86 13.49 -3.47 -16.00
CA ASN A 86 14.79 -3.12 -16.55
C ASN A 86 15.74 -4.32 -16.67
N GLY A 87 15.26 -5.54 -16.41
CA GLY A 87 16.06 -6.77 -16.57
C GLY A 87 17.17 -6.93 -15.52
N MET A 88 17.04 -6.27 -14.37
CA MET A 88 18.04 -6.20 -13.30
C MET A 88 17.59 -6.95 -12.04
N ALA A 89 16.56 -7.79 -12.10
CA ALA A 89 15.99 -8.50 -10.96
C ALA A 89 17.02 -9.34 -10.18
N SER A 90 18.04 -9.89 -10.85
CA SER A 90 19.12 -10.65 -10.20
C SER A 90 19.96 -9.81 -9.24
N GLU A 91 20.00 -8.49 -9.39
CA GLU A 91 20.82 -7.60 -8.56
C GLU A 91 20.21 -7.30 -7.19
N ILE A 92 18.91 -7.62 -7.05
CA ILE A 92 18.11 -7.39 -5.84
C ILE A 92 17.57 -8.71 -5.24
N LYS A 93 18.17 -9.83 -5.63
CA LYS A 93 17.94 -11.14 -5.03
C LYS A 93 19.09 -11.53 -4.11
N ASP A 94 18.78 -12.25 -3.05
CA ASP A 94 19.77 -12.83 -2.16
C ASP A 94 20.36 -14.13 -2.74
N THR A 95 21.21 -14.79 -1.95
CA THR A 95 21.84 -16.06 -2.34
C THR A 95 20.86 -17.22 -2.47
N ALA A 96 19.67 -17.14 -1.87
CA ALA A 96 18.62 -18.14 -1.99
C ALA A 96 17.73 -17.90 -3.23
N GLY A 97 17.87 -16.75 -3.88
CA GLY A 97 17.07 -16.36 -5.05
C GLY A 97 15.79 -15.59 -4.70
N ASP A 98 15.61 -15.27 -3.41
CA ASP A 98 14.51 -14.48 -2.89
C ASP A 98 14.81 -12.98 -3.01
N PHE A 99 13.78 -12.15 -3.17
CA PHE A 99 13.96 -10.70 -3.19
C PHE A 99 14.40 -10.18 -1.83
N MET A 100 15.34 -9.24 -1.85
CA MET A 100 15.82 -8.56 -0.64
C MET A 100 14.70 -7.81 0.08
N PHE A 101 14.85 -7.59 1.39
CA PHE A 101 13.92 -6.75 2.16
C PHE A 101 14.04 -5.27 1.79
N LEU A 102 12.99 -4.47 2.06
CA LEU A 102 12.94 -3.04 1.74
C LEU A 102 14.21 -2.26 2.09
N ARG A 103 14.85 -2.53 3.25
CA ARG A 103 16.09 -1.83 3.64
C ARG A 103 17.17 -1.94 2.55
N ASP A 104 17.39 -3.15 2.06
CA ASP A 104 18.47 -3.44 1.12
C ASP A 104 18.04 -3.05 -0.31
N LEU A 105 16.75 -3.17 -0.63
CA LEU A 105 16.17 -2.64 -1.88
C LEU A 105 16.32 -1.11 -1.99
N VAL A 106 16.05 -0.38 -0.91
CA VAL A 106 16.25 1.08 -0.86
C VAL A 106 17.72 1.42 -1.05
N ALA A 107 18.64 0.69 -0.40
CA ALA A 107 20.07 0.91 -0.60
C ALA A 107 20.49 0.69 -2.07
N LYS A 108 19.99 -0.38 -2.70
CA LYS A 108 20.24 -0.71 -4.11
C LYS A 108 19.75 0.38 -5.05
N ILE A 109 18.48 0.77 -4.96
CA ILE A 109 17.90 1.75 -5.90
C ILE A 109 18.52 3.15 -5.75
N LEU A 110 18.94 3.54 -4.53
CA LEU A 110 19.58 4.84 -4.28
C LEU A 110 21.01 4.91 -4.84
N ALA A 111 21.69 3.76 -4.90
CA ALA A 111 23.04 3.60 -5.42
C ALA A 111 23.07 3.40 -6.94
N GLU A 112 21.96 3.03 -7.56
CA GLU A 112 21.88 2.72 -8.99
C GLU A 112 21.83 4.00 -9.85
N PRO A 113 22.90 4.32 -10.61
CA PRO A 113 22.94 5.53 -11.43
C PRO A 113 21.94 5.51 -12.59
N LYS A 114 21.53 4.34 -13.12
CA LYS A 114 20.61 4.24 -14.27
C LYS A 114 19.24 4.87 -14.01
N PHE A 115 18.75 4.83 -12.77
CA PHE A 115 17.42 5.34 -12.45
C PHE A 115 17.38 6.85 -12.20
N ASN A 116 18.54 7.49 -12.03
CA ASN A 116 18.70 8.94 -11.87
C ASN A 116 17.68 9.60 -10.91
N LEU A 117 17.44 8.98 -9.74
CA LEU A 117 16.49 9.49 -8.75
C LEU A 117 16.92 10.88 -8.24
N GLY A 118 15.99 11.83 -8.26
CA GLY A 118 16.19 13.18 -7.74
C GLY A 118 16.41 13.21 -6.22
N ARG A 119 17.05 14.26 -5.70
CA ARG A 119 17.36 14.40 -4.26
C ARG A 119 16.12 14.27 -3.36
N ALA A 120 14.96 14.78 -3.80
CA ALA A 120 13.71 14.70 -3.05
C ALA A 120 13.20 13.25 -2.95
N ALA A 121 13.24 12.48 -4.04
CA ALA A 121 12.89 11.07 -4.08
C ALA A 121 13.79 10.24 -3.16
N LYS A 122 15.10 10.55 -3.15
CA LYS A 122 16.06 9.87 -2.25
C LYS A 122 15.73 10.07 -0.77
N ARG A 123 15.35 11.28 -0.36
CA ARG A 123 14.91 11.57 1.01
C ARG A 123 13.59 10.89 1.35
N ALA A 124 12.62 10.99 0.43
CA ALA A 124 11.32 10.36 0.58
C ALA A 124 11.42 8.85 0.83
N LEU A 125 12.25 8.13 0.07
CA LEU A 125 12.47 6.69 0.27
C LEU A 125 12.96 6.36 1.68
N THR A 126 13.92 7.13 2.19
CA THR A 126 14.46 6.93 3.55
C THR A 126 13.39 7.16 4.61
N GLU A 127 12.62 8.24 4.50
CA GLU A 127 11.56 8.58 5.47
C GLU A 127 10.41 7.58 5.46
N LEU A 128 9.94 7.17 4.27
CA LEU A 128 8.87 6.17 4.11
C LEU A 128 9.30 4.81 4.67
N LYS A 129 10.54 4.40 4.40
CA LYS A 129 11.14 3.19 4.99
C LYS A 129 11.16 3.29 6.52
N GLU A 130 11.66 4.39 7.07
CA GLU A 130 11.78 4.55 8.52
C GLU A 130 10.42 4.48 9.22
N ALA A 131 9.40 5.17 8.69
CA ALA A 131 8.05 5.11 9.23
C ALA A 131 7.44 3.71 9.17
N GLY A 132 7.63 3.00 8.04
CA GLY A 132 7.20 1.62 7.87
C GLY A 132 7.87 0.66 8.85
N ASP A 133 9.20 0.75 9.00
CA ASP A 133 9.97 -0.12 9.91
C ASP A 133 9.61 0.13 11.38
N LYS A 134 9.43 1.40 11.78
CA LYS A 134 8.97 1.75 13.13
C LYS A 134 7.60 1.15 13.41
N SER A 135 6.65 1.29 12.48
CA SER A 135 5.28 0.77 12.62
C SER A 135 5.23 -0.76 12.62
N ALA A 136 6.14 -1.43 11.90
CA ALA A 136 6.16 -2.88 11.77
C ALA A 136 6.87 -3.59 12.94
N HIS A 137 7.91 -2.99 13.51
CA HIS A 137 8.87 -3.71 14.34
C HIS A 137 9.16 -3.07 15.70
N SER A 138 8.81 -1.80 15.91
CA SER A 138 9.07 -1.16 17.19
C SER A 138 8.07 -1.63 18.24
N ARG A 139 8.57 -1.95 19.44
CA ARG A 139 7.73 -2.31 20.59
C ARG A 139 6.98 -1.11 21.18
N PHE A 140 7.52 0.10 21.05
CA PHE A 140 7.05 1.30 21.77
C PHE A 140 6.53 2.40 20.86
N TYR A 141 6.64 2.22 19.54
CA TYR A 141 6.12 3.18 18.59
C TYR A 141 4.73 2.76 18.14
N THR A 142 3.85 3.75 18.00
CA THR A 142 2.53 3.62 17.38
C THR A 142 2.36 4.86 16.54
N ALA A 143 2.12 4.69 15.24
CA ALA A 143 1.90 5.81 14.35
C ALA A 143 0.60 6.55 14.72
N HIS A 144 0.64 7.87 14.59
CA HIS A 144 -0.52 8.73 14.69
C HIS A 144 -0.90 9.32 13.33
N ARG A 145 -2.10 9.89 13.25
CA ARG A 145 -2.64 10.47 12.01
C ARG A 145 -1.66 11.40 11.30
N ARG A 146 -1.02 12.29 12.07
CA ARG A 146 -0.08 13.29 11.55
C ARG A 146 1.19 12.68 10.98
N ASP A 147 1.62 11.53 11.52
CA ASP A 147 2.78 10.82 10.99
C ASP A 147 2.48 10.32 9.58
N ILE A 148 1.28 9.77 9.34
CA ILE A 148 0.88 9.29 8.01
C ILE A 148 0.59 10.44 7.04
N GLU A 149 -0.09 11.49 7.51
CA GLU A 149 -0.35 12.69 6.70
C GLU A 149 0.95 13.37 6.24
N GLY A 150 1.97 13.41 7.11
CA GLY A 150 3.29 13.94 6.78
C GLY A 150 3.98 13.19 5.63
N LEU A 151 3.66 11.90 5.43
CA LEU A 151 4.25 11.08 4.38
C LEU A 151 3.56 11.21 3.02
N ALA A 152 2.34 11.75 2.95
CA ALA A 152 1.51 11.71 1.74
C ALA A 152 2.19 12.38 0.53
N HIS A 153 2.83 13.54 0.72
CA HIS A 153 3.55 14.23 -0.34
C HIS A 153 4.77 13.44 -0.83
N HIS A 154 5.56 12.89 0.10
CA HIS A 154 6.72 12.06 -0.20
C HIS A 154 6.31 10.79 -0.95
N LEU A 155 5.22 10.15 -0.51
CA LEU A 155 4.66 8.96 -1.13
C LEU A 155 4.19 9.23 -2.57
N ARG A 156 3.48 10.33 -2.80
CA ARG A 156 3.03 10.73 -4.14
C ARG A 156 4.20 10.84 -5.11
N ASN A 157 5.24 11.57 -4.72
CA ASN A 157 6.41 11.80 -5.58
C ASN A 157 7.12 10.48 -5.89
N ILE A 158 7.36 9.64 -4.89
CA ILE A 158 8.10 8.40 -5.12
C ILE A 158 7.30 7.38 -5.93
N VAL A 159 5.98 7.28 -5.71
CA VAL A 159 5.13 6.36 -6.48
C VAL A 159 5.12 6.77 -7.95
N GLN A 160 5.03 8.07 -8.23
CA GLN A 160 5.07 8.56 -9.61
C GLN A 160 6.40 8.25 -10.30
N ASP A 161 7.53 8.50 -9.62
CA ASP A 161 8.87 8.18 -10.16
C ASP A 161 9.03 6.67 -10.41
N LEU A 162 8.67 5.83 -9.43
CA LEU A 162 8.84 4.37 -9.54
C LEU A 162 7.91 3.76 -10.60
N ILE A 163 6.68 4.25 -10.74
CA ILE A 163 5.76 3.79 -11.81
C ILE A 163 6.34 4.06 -13.19
N GLY A 164 6.91 5.26 -13.40
CA GLY A 164 7.56 5.62 -14.67
C GLY A 164 8.80 4.76 -14.94
N LEU A 165 9.66 4.57 -13.94
CA LEU A 165 10.85 3.72 -14.05
C LEU A 165 10.51 2.24 -14.29
N ALA A 166 9.39 1.78 -13.74
CA ALA A 166 8.86 0.42 -13.92
C ALA A 166 8.07 0.24 -15.23
N LYS A 167 7.88 1.30 -16.04
CA LYS A 167 7.16 1.25 -17.31
C LYS A 167 5.72 0.72 -17.16
N LEU A 168 5.10 1.03 -16.03
CA LEU A 168 3.72 0.64 -15.73
C LEU A 168 2.71 1.63 -16.31
N LYS A 169 3.18 2.82 -16.70
CA LYS A 169 2.45 3.90 -17.38
C LYS A 169 3.39 4.71 -18.27
#